data_AF-A0A8S3V5W4-F1
#
_entry.id   AF-A0A8S3V5W4-F1
#
_cell.length_a   1.000
_cell.length_b   1.000
_cell.length_c   1.000
_cell.angle_alpha   90.00
_cell.angle_beta   90.00
_cell.angle_gamma   90.00
#
_symmetry.space_group_name_H-M   'P 1'
#
loop_
_entity.id
_entity.type
_entity.pdbx_description
1 polymer ?
#
loop_
_entity_poly.entity_id
_entity_poly.type
_entity_poly.pdbx_seq_one_letter_code
_entity_poly.pdbx_strand_id
1 'polypeptide(L)'
;MTENNACESQFVCSFVNSTVQQCGLIEYKKTWPSRILPLTCCKDSVDSHLYKYSISRRSIDSESSLLKIRAGLFEEDDDTLTICPKHRGVFKMQKRTFSKAYSSMSSWGTQRQILSLLVQDYSYNQLKDYIPDLSRYKFSAARKHAEVVGVGKPVLQKKQFREKATIQQIENFLEFILSPAIMTDSPFGECTYKISSGITLKVPKIILNSVRTRTVTLYLKYCEETQNADILSERTYMRLLEAIEPNVRKSMKGLDNFAADGSQAFDNLKSVVMTLGKGGKGQEWAEKIRHQNIQYHSLFLYMYFEY
;
A
#
# COMPACT_ATOMS: atom_id res chain seq x y z
N MET A 1 31.60 -73.23 4.46
CA MET A 1 31.75 -73.28 2.99
C MET A 1 30.99 -72.07 2.47
N THR A 2 31.64 -70.91 2.48
CA THR A 2 32.31 -70.30 1.29
C THR A 2 31.24 -69.89 0.29
N GLU A 3 31.07 -68.67 -0.18
CA GLU A 3 31.76 -67.38 -0.14
C GLU A 3 30.79 -66.48 -0.93
N ASN A 4 30.69 -65.19 -0.59
CA ASN A 4 30.62 -64.13 -1.60
C ASN A 4 30.77 -62.79 -0.87
N ASN A 5 31.98 -62.62 -0.35
CA ASN A 5 32.65 -61.33 -0.36
C ASN A 5 32.77 -60.88 -1.82
N ALA A 6 31.79 -60.12 -2.30
CA ALA A 6 31.91 -59.40 -3.55
C ALA A 6 31.75 -57.90 -3.27
N CYS A 7 32.72 -57.12 -3.75
CA CYS A 7 32.89 -55.67 -3.58
C CYS A 7 33.49 -55.19 -2.25
N GLU A 8 34.68 -55.71 -1.91
CA GLU A 8 35.76 -54.85 -1.41
C GLU A 8 36.64 -54.42 -2.59
N SER A 9 36.06 -53.64 -3.50
CA SER A 9 36.83 -52.83 -4.43
C SER A 9 36.84 -51.41 -3.89
N GLN A 10 38.02 -50.81 -3.88
CA GLN A 10 38.28 -49.46 -3.43
C GLN A 10 37.68 -48.47 -4.45
N PHE A 11 36.35 -48.36 -4.48
CA PHE A 11 35.65 -47.50 -5.43
C PHE A 11 35.80 -46.03 -5.05
N VAL A 12 36.18 -45.21 -6.04
CA VAL A 12 36.21 -43.75 -5.90
C VAL A 12 34.80 -43.23 -6.14
N CYS A 13 34.30 -42.39 -5.22
CA CYS A 13 32.98 -41.78 -5.33
C CYS A 13 32.89 -40.93 -6.61
N SER A 14 31.93 -41.21 -7.48
CA SER A 14 31.73 -40.46 -8.75
C SER A 14 31.31 -39.00 -8.50
N PHE A 15 30.87 -38.67 -7.29
CA PHE A 15 30.35 -37.36 -6.91
C PHE A 15 31.40 -36.42 -6.28
N VAL A 16 32.69 -36.79 -6.27
CA VAL A 16 33.78 -35.99 -5.65
C VAL A 16 33.77 -34.53 -6.14
N ASN A 17 33.56 -34.32 -7.43
CA ASN A 17 33.60 -32.98 -8.05
C ASN A 17 32.23 -32.29 -8.13
N SER A 18 31.14 -33.00 -7.81
CA SER A 18 29.77 -32.48 -7.92
C SER A 18 29.36 -31.59 -6.73
N THR A 19 30.12 -31.65 -5.63
CA THR A 19 29.92 -30.79 -4.46
C THR A 19 31.28 -30.41 -3.87
N VAL A 20 31.35 -29.40 -3.00
CA VAL A 20 32.62 -28.99 -2.36
C VAL A 20 32.91 -29.70 -1.05
N GLN A 21 32.05 -30.64 -0.65
CA GLN A 21 32.43 -31.50 0.46
C GLN A 21 33.37 -32.60 -0.02
N GLN A 22 34.48 -32.77 0.72
CA GLN A 22 35.37 -33.92 0.55
C GLN A 22 34.63 -35.22 0.86
N CYS A 23 34.95 -36.28 0.10
CA CYS A 23 34.39 -37.60 0.32
C CYS A 23 34.63 -38.11 1.73
N GLY A 24 33.76 -39.00 2.20
CA GLY A 24 33.97 -39.70 3.46
C GLY A 24 32.72 -40.38 4.01
N LEU A 25 32.87 -40.96 5.20
CA LEU A 25 31.84 -41.67 5.93
C LEU A 25 31.02 -40.75 6.83
N ILE A 26 29.79 -41.15 7.16
CA ILE A 26 28.94 -40.47 8.13
C ILE A 26 29.07 -41.21 9.46
N GLU A 27 29.59 -40.57 10.50
CA GLU A 27 29.80 -41.19 11.82
C GLU A 27 28.50 -41.45 12.61
N TYR A 28 27.42 -40.74 12.31
CA TYR A 28 26.24 -40.68 13.19
C TYR A 28 25.06 -41.59 12.82
N LYS A 29 25.16 -42.42 11.77
CA LYS A 29 24.06 -43.33 11.37
C LYS A 29 24.49 -44.80 11.45
N LYS A 30 24.20 -45.44 12.59
CA LYS A 30 24.48 -46.87 12.87
C LYS A 30 23.87 -47.88 11.89
N THR A 31 22.87 -47.48 11.11
CA THR A 31 22.14 -48.36 10.18
C THR A 31 22.64 -48.31 8.74
N TRP A 32 23.64 -47.49 8.44
CA TRP A 32 24.10 -47.28 7.07
C TRP A 32 25.44 -47.98 6.82
N PRO A 33 25.67 -48.55 5.62
CA PRO A 33 26.95 -49.15 5.31
C PRO A 33 28.05 -48.10 5.41
N SER A 34 29.08 -48.39 6.21
CA SER A 34 30.29 -47.56 6.36
C SER A 34 31.20 -47.62 5.12
N ARG A 35 30.62 -47.77 3.92
CA ARG A 35 31.34 -47.95 2.65
C ARG A 35 30.65 -47.20 1.51
N ILE A 36 31.41 -46.95 0.45
CA ILE A 36 30.90 -46.40 -0.82
C ILE A 36 30.01 -47.46 -1.48
N LEU A 37 28.92 -47.02 -2.11
CA LEU A 37 27.91 -47.92 -2.69
C LEU A 37 27.61 -47.53 -4.14
N PRO A 38 27.30 -48.50 -5.02
CA PRO A 38 26.69 -48.23 -6.32
C PRO A 38 25.36 -47.47 -6.18
N LEU A 39 25.03 -46.65 -7.17
CA LEU A 39 23.79 -45.88 -7.17
C LEU A 39 22.55 -46.78 -7.20
N THR A 40 22.63 -47.96 -7.83
CA THR A 40 21.58 -49.00 -7.84
C THR A 40 21.21 -49.55 -6.45
N CYS A 41 22.09 -49.38 -5.46
CA CYS A 41 21.82 -49.76 -4.08
C CYS A 41 21.06 -48.67 -3.29
N CYS A 42 20.85 -47.48 -3.85
CA CYS A 42 20.13 -46.39 -3.22
C CYS A 42 18.62 -46.56 -3.40
N LYS A 43 17.94 -47.00 -2.32
CA LYS A 43 16.51 -47.33 -2.32
C LYS A 43 15.69 -46.54 -1.28
N ASP A 44 16.17 -45.40 -0.79
CA ASP A 44 15.35 -44.60 0.14
C ASP A 44 14.09 -44.08 -0.56
N SER A 45 13.02 -43.96 0.21
CA SER A 45 11.78 -43.33 -0.27
C SER A 45 12.02 -41.86 -0.65
N VAL A 46 11.51 -41.49 -1.82
CA VAL A 46 11.45 -40.11 -2.34
C VAL A 46 10.10 -39.43 -2.10
N ASP A 47 9.14 -40.12 -1.46
CA ASP A 47 7.75 -39.68 -1.31
C ASP A 47 7.63 -38.30 -0.65
N SER A 48 8.33 -38.11 0.46
CA SER A 48 8.34 -36.83 1.17
C SER A 48 8.91 -35.68 0.33
N HIS A 49 9.85 -35.98 -0.57
CA HIS A 49 10.42 -34.98 -1.47
C HIS A 49 9.42 -34.62 -2.58
N LEU A 50 8.81 -35.63 -3.22
CA LEU A 50 7.80 -35.44 -4.26
C LEU A 50 6.59 -34.64 -3.74
N TYR A 51 6.10 -34.99 -2.55
CA TYR A 51 5.00 -34.29 -1.90
C TYR A 51 5.36 -32.82 -1.59
N LYS A 52 6.54 -32.58 -0.99
CA LYS A 52 6.97 -31.24 -0.56
C LYS A 52 7.12 -30.25 -1.72
N TYR A 53 7.55 -30.72 -2.89
CA TYR A 53 7.79 -29.87 -4.06
C TYR A 53 6.74 -30.05 -5.17
N SER A 54 5.66 -30.80 -4.89
CA SER A 54 4.60 -31.11 -5.86
C SER A 54 5.14 -31.69 -7.19
N ILE A 55 6.16 -32.54 -7.10
CA ILE A 55 6.80 -33.18 -8.26
C ILE A 55 6.08 -34.51 -8.55
N SER A 56 5.77 -34.74 -9.82
CA SER A 56 5.14 -36.00 -10.26
C SER A 56 6.11 -37.18 -10.16
N ARG A 57 5.60 -38.34 -9.77
CA ARG A 57 6.37 -39.61 -9.75
C ARG A 57 6.81 -40.07 -11.14
N ARG A 58 6.19 -39.55 -12.20
CA ARG A 58 6.63 -39.77 -13.59
C ARG A 58 7.96 -39.07 -13.91
N SER A 59 8.30 -38.02 -13.16
CA SER A 59 9.52 -37.22 -13.37
C SER A 59 10.68 -37.71 -12.51
N ILE A 60 10.40 -38.23 -11.32
CA ILE A 60 11.39 -38.79 -10.41
C ILE A 60 10.77 -40.01 -9.73
N ASP A 61 11.26 -41.19 -10.08
CA ASP A 61 10.74 -42.50 -9.69
C ASP A 61 11.59 -43.19 -8.61
N SER A 62 12.89 -42.86 -8.54
CA SER A 62 13.85 -43.48 -7.63
C SER A 62 14.75 -42.46 -6.92
N GLU A 63 15.43 -42.91 -5.85
CA GLU A 63 16.45 -42.11 -5.18
C GLU A 63 17.65 -41.84 -6.09
N SER A 64 18.05 -42.80 -6.94
CA SER A 64 19.16 -42.62 -7.88
C SER A 64 18.87 -41.49 -8.87
N SER A 65 17.68 -41.47 -9.47
CA SER A 65 17.21 -40.38 -10.35
C SER A 65 17.28 -39.02 -9.65
N LEU A 66 16.83 -38.96 -8.39
CA LEU A 66 16.87 -37.72 -7.61
C LEU A 66 18.30 -37.24 -7.31
N LEU A 67 19.23 -38.15 -7.02
CA LEU A 67 20.64 -37.83 -6.77
C LEU A 67 21.35 -37.36 -8.05
N LYS A 68 21.09 -38.02 -9.18
CA LYS A 68 21.60 -37.64 -10.50
C LYS A 68 21.16 -36.24 -10.92
N ILE A 69 19.87 -35.91 -10.77
CA ILE A 69 19.33 -34.58 -11.06
C ILE A 69 20.02 -33.51 -10.21
N ARG A 70 20.27 -33.78 -8.92
CA ARG A 70 20.92 -32.82 -8.03
C ARG A 70 22.40 -32.64 -8.30
N ALA A 71 23.05 -33.63 -8.89
CA ALA A 71 24.44 -33.58 -9.33
C ALA A 71 24.60 -33.06 -10.77
N GLY A 72 23.52 -33.01 -11.54
CA GLY A 72 23.53 -32.64 -12.96
C GLY A 72 23.99 -33.75 -13.90
N LEU A 73 23.89 -35.02 -13.50
CA LEU A 73 24.38 -36.19 -14.23
C LEU A 73 23.21 -36.91 -14.91
N PHE A 74 22.79 -36.44 -16.09
CA PHE A 74 21.55 -36.90 -16.73
C PHE A 74 21.70 -38.12 -17.64
N GLU A 75 22.89 -38.32 -18.22
CA GLU A 75 23.15 -39.34 -19.26
C GLU A 75 23.92 -40.56 -18.72
N GLU A 76 24.25 -40.58 -17.43
CA GLU A 76 25.05 -41.64 -16.83
C GLU A 76 24.18 -42.76 -16.26
N ASP A 77 24.60 -44.00 -16.54
CA ASP A 77 23.95 -45.22 -16.08
C ASP A 77 24.19 -45.45 -14.58
N ASP A 78 23.16 -45.90 -13.87
CA ASP A 78 23.22 -46.12 -12.41
C ASP A 78 24.29 -47.14 -12.01
N ASP A 79 24.62 -48.08 -12.90
CA ASP A 79 25.64 -49.13 -12.70
C ASP A 79 27.07 -48.58 -12.75
N THR A 80 27.28 -47.42 -13.38
CA THR A 80 28.60 -46.79 -13.53
C THR A 80 28.92 -45.82 -12.40
N LEU A 81 27.90 -45.43 -11.60
CA LEU A 81 28.02 -44.41 -10.58
C LEU A 81 28.08 -44.99 -9.18
N THR A 82 29.01 -44.47 -8.38
CA THR A 82 29.12 -44.80 -6.96
C THR A 82 29.03 -43.54 -6.11
N ILE A 83 28.38 -43.63 -4.97
CA ILE A 83 28.17 -42.50 -4.05
C ILE A 83 28.66 -42.84 -2.65
N CYS A 84 29.38 -41.91 -2.03
CA CYS A 84 29.77 -42.05 -0.63
C CYS A 84 28.62 -41.62 0.32
N PRO A 85 28.58 -42.15 1.56
CA PRO A 85 27.57 -41.80 2.53
C PRO A 85 27.43 -40.28 2.75
N LYS A 86 28.55 -39.53 2.81
CA LYS A 86 28.52 -38.06 2.93
C LYS A 86 27.82 -37.39 1.75
N HIS A 87 28.22 -37.67 0.51
CA HIS A 87 27.60 -37.07 -0.68
C HIS A 87 26.12 -37.42 -0.79
N ARG A 88 25.75 -38.67 -0.48
CA ARG A 88 24.35 -39.11 -0.44
C ARG A 88 23.52 -38.34 0.59
N GLY A 89 24.12 -37.97 1.73
CA GLY A 89 23.51 -37.09 2.74
C GLY A 89 23.41 -35.62 2.30
N VAL A 90 24.44 -35.09 1.64
CA VAL A 90 24.52 -33.69 1.19
C VAL A 90 23.48 -33.37 0.13
N PHE A 91 23.24 -34.29 -0.81
CA PHE A 91 22.21 -34.06 -1.81
C PHE A 91 20.81 -33.94 -1.21
N LYS A 92 20.58 -34.32 0.05
CA LYS A 92 19.32 -34.00 0.75
C LYS A 92 19.24 -32.54 1.24
N MET A 93 20.26 -31.69 1.06
CA MET A 93 20.28 -30.28 1.54
C MET A 93 20.98 -29.26 0.63
N GLN A 94 20.25 -28.18 0.30
CA GLN A 94 20.70 -27.01 -0.45
C GLN A 94 21.58 -26.05 0.39
N LYS A 95 22.65 -26.54 1.03
CA LYS A 95 23.48 -25.77 1.98
C LYS A 95 24.02 -24.46 1.38
N ARG A 96 24.56 -24.56 0.16
CA ARG A 96 25.29 -23.48 -0.51
C ARG A 96 24.36 -22.45 -1.12
N THR A 97 23.29 -22.91 -1.75
CA THR A 97 22.29 -22.03 -2.38
C THR A 97 21.61 -21.18 -1.33
N PHE A 98 21.26 -21.76 -0.18
CA PHE A 98 20.66 -21.04 0.92
C PHE A 98 21.60 -20.00 1.55
N SER A 99 22.84 -20.40 1.88
CA SER A 99 23.82 -19.48 2.47
C SER A 99 24.12 -18.29 1.54
N LYS A 100 24.25 -18.54 0.22
CA LYS A 100 24.39 -17.48 -0.78
C LYS A 100 23.16 -16.55 -0.83
N ALA A 101 21.95 -17.12 -0.88
CA ALA A 101 20.72 -16.34 -0.91
C ALA A 101 20.59 -15.47 0.34
N TYR A 102 20.88 -16.01 1.52
CA TYR A 102 20.83 -15.27 2.78
C TYR A 102 21.85 -14.12 2.83
N SER A 103 23.11 -14.39 2.46
CA SER A 103 24.18 -13.38 2.49
C SER A 103 24.04 -12.31 1.41
N SER A 104 23.38 -12.62 0.29
CA SER A 104 23.12 -11.65 -0.78
C SER A 104 22.05 -10.60 -0.44
N MET A 105 21.24 -10.83 0.61
CA MET A 105 20.17 -9.91 0.98
C MET A 105 20.67 -8.83 1.95
N SER A 106 20.38 -7.56 1.63
CA SER A 106 20.75 -6.40 2.45
C SER A 106 19.79 -6.13 3.62
N SER A 107 18.50 -6.42 3.45
CA SER A 107 17.48 -6.17 4.48
C SER A 107 17.24 -7.36 5.39
N TRP A 108 17.24 -7.11 6.71
CA TRP A 108 16.84 -8.11 7.70
C TRP A 108 15.42 -8.65 7.45
N GLY A 109 14.51 -7.82 6.93
CA GLY A 109 13.15 -8.24 6.61
C GLY A 109 13.11 -9.40 5.62
N THR A 110 13.95 -9.35 4.58
CA THR A 110 14.05 -10.39 3.54
C THR A 110 14.88 -11.57 4.03
N GLN A 111 15.99 -11.32 4.76
CA GLN A 111 16.76 -12.37 5.40
C GLN A 111 15.89 -13.23 6.34
N ARG A 112 14.99 -12.60 7.10
CA ARG A 112 14.05 -13.31 7.99
C ARG A 112 13.07 -14.19 7.22
N GLN A 113 12.61 -13.74 6.05
CA GLN A 113 11.71 -14.51 5.19
C GLN A 113 12.41 -15.75 4.64
N ILE A 114 13.62 -15.58 4.09
CA ILE A 114 14.44 -16.68 3.60
C ILE A 114 14.74 -17.66 4.73
N LEU A 115 15.18 -17.15 5.89
CA LEU A 115 15.49 -17.98 7.04
C LEU A 115 14.27 -18.77 7.54
N SER A 116 13.07 -18.20 7.46
CA SER A 116 11.82 -18.87 7.87
C SER A 116 11.52 -20.15 7.08
N LEU A 117 12.12 -20.34 5.89
CA LEU A 117 12.00 -21.57 5.08
C LEU A 117 12.61 -22.80 5.74
N LEU A 118 13.66 -22.62 6.56
CA LEU A 118 14.44 -23.72 7.10
C LEU A 118 14.31 -23.88 8.62
N VAL A 119 13.79 -22.89 9.33
CA VAL A 119 13.78 -22.87 10.81
C VAL A 119 12.79 -23.88 11.45
N GLN A 120 11.84 -24.41 10.67
CA GLN A 120 10.98 -25.51 11.08
C GLN A 120 11.67 -26.88 10.95
N ASP A 121 12.52 -27.05 9.93
CA ASP A 121 13.17 -28.32 9.60
C ASP A 121 14.54 -28.50 10.30
N TYR A 122 15.15 -27.41 10.79
CA TYR A 122 16.51 -27.42 11.32
C TYR A 122 16.62 -26.76 12.69
N SER A 123 17.49 -27.33 13.53
CA SER A 123 17.88 -26.75 14.80
C SER A 123 18.83 -25.55 14.61
N TYR A 124 18.95 -24.71 15.64
CA TYR A 124 19.86 -23.57 15.62
C TYR A 124 21.31 -23.97 15.34
N ASN A 125 21.81 -25.01 16.01
CA ASN A 125 23.19 -25.48 15.83
C ASN A 125 23.43 -25.95 14.41
N GLN A 126 22.47 -26.69 13.84
CA GLN A 126 22.54 -27.10 12.45
C GLN A 126 22.61 -25.86 11.54
N LEU A 127 21.69 -24.89 11.66
CA LEU A 127 21.69 -23.69 10.81
C LEU A 127 22.91 -22.79 10.99
N LYS A 128 23.51 -22.77 12.19
CA LYS A 128 24.77 -22.06 12.45
C LYS A 128 25.93 -22.62 11.62
N ASP A 129 25.91 -23.92 11.30
CA ASP A 129 26.89 -24.52 10.39
C ASP A 129 26.71 -24.06 8.92
N TYR A 130 25.56 -23.49 8.55
CA TYR A 130 25.25 -22.95 7.20
C TYR A 130 25.55 -21.46 7.12
N ILE A 131 25.30 -20.74 8.22
CA ILE A 131 25.49 -19.30 8.35
C ILE A 131 26.20 -19.08 9.69
N PRO A 132 27.53 -18.91 9.69
CA PRO A 132 28.30 -18.77 10.93
C PRO A 132 27.87 -17.53 11.74
N ASP A 133 27.46 -16.46 11.07
CA ASP A 133 27.02 -15.19 11.68
C ASP A 133 25.54 -15.20 12.12
N LEU A 134 24.91 -16.37 12.18
CA LEU A 134 23.51 -16.49 12.60
C LEU A 134 23.39 -16.32 14.12
N SER A 135 22.71 -15.26 14.54
CA SER A 135 22.39 -15.05 15.96
C SER A 135 21.15 -15.83 16.39
N ARG A 136 21.07 -16.19 17.69
CA ARG A 136 19.87 -16.82 18.27
C ARG A 136 18.62 -15.98 18.08
N TYR A 137 18.74 -14.65 18.15
CA TYR A 137 17.65 -13.72 17.89
C TYR A 137 17.12 -13.85 16.46
N LYS A 138 18.01 -13.90 15.46
CA LYS A 138 17.60 -14.04 14.06
C LYS A 138 16.86 -15.36 13.82
N PHE A 139 17.33 -16.45 14.44
CA PHE A 139 16.67 -17.75 14.40
C PHE A 139 15.28 -17.72 15.05
N SER A 140 15.15 -17.20 16.28
CA SER A 140 13.85 -17.15 16.98
C SER A 140 12.86 -16.21 16.29
N ALA A 141 13.32 -15.09 15.76
CA ALA A 141 12.50 -14.15 15.00
C ALA A 141 12.00 -14.76 13.67
N ALA A 142 12.82 -15.57 12.99
CA ALA A 142 12.40 -16.29 11.80
C ALA A 142 11.44 -17.45 12.11
N ARG A 143 11.61 -18.14 13.26
CA ARG A 143 10.65 -19.15 13.74
C ARG A 143 9.28 -18.53 13.99
N LYS A 144 9.25 -17.45 14.77
CA LYS A 144 8.02 -16.69 15.05
C LYS A 144 7.36 -16.18 13.77
N HIS A 145 8.16 -15.78 12.78
CA HIS A 145 7.64 -15.38 11.47
C HIS A 145 6.96 -16.53 10.73
N ALA A 146 7.59 -17.71 10.69
CA ALA A 146 7.01 -18.90 10.07
C ALA A 146 5.67 -19.29 10.71
N GLU A 147 5.55 -19.15 12.04
CA GLU A 147 4.33 -19.46 12.80
C GLU A 147 3.22 -18.43 12.59
N VAL A 148 3.53 -17.13 12.67
CA VAL A 148 2.52 -16.05 12.68
C VAL A 148 2.12 -15.61 11.28
N VAL A 149 3.09 -15.43 10.38
CA VAL A 149 2.87 -14.88 9.04
C VAL A 149 2.77 -16.02 8.01
N GLY A 150 3.54 -17.07 8.23
CA GLY A 150 3.72 -18.17 7.30
C GLY A 150 5.12 -18.18 6.69
N VAL A 151 5.54 -19.39 6.31
CA VAL A 151 6.86 -19.65 5.74
C VAL A 151 7.08 -18.86 4.45
N GLY A 152 8.18 -18.10 4.36
CA GLY A 152 8.61 -17.39 3.15
C GLY A 152 7.73 -16.21 2.71
N LYS A 153 6.66 -15.88 3.45
CA LYS A 153 5.74 -14.80 3.07
C LYS A 153 6.34 -13.41 3.29
N PRO A 154 6.03 -12.43 2.42
CA PRO A 154 6.55 -11.08 2.58
C PRO A 154 6.02 -10.43 3.87
N VAL A 155 6.92 -9.80 4.61
CA VAL A 155 6.57 -8.97 5.77
C VAL A 155 5.89 -7.71 5.23
N LEU A 156 4.58 -7.59 5.42
CA LEU A 156 3.86 -6.35 5.15
C LEU A 156 4.44 -5.25 6.04
N GLN A 157 5.20 -4.34 5.44
CA GLN A 157 5.64 -3.14 6.12
C GLN A 157 4.39 -2.30 6.40
N LYS A 158 3.95 -2.27 7.67
CA LYS A 158 2.93 -1.31 8.08
C LYS A 158 3.51 0.07 7.82
N LYS A 159 2.90 0.83 6.90
CA LYS A 159 3.24 2.24 6.69
C LYS A 159 3.05 2.93 8.04
N GLN A 160 4.15 3.28 8.69
CA GLN A 160 4.08 4.09 9.90
C GLN A 160 3.74 5.50 9.45
N PHE A 161 2.50 5.91 9.69
CA PHE A 161 2.11 7.32 9.60
C PHE A 161 2.71 8.01 10.81
N ARG A 162 3.64 8.95 10.60
CA ARG A 162 4.05 9.88 11.66
C ARG A 162 3.02 11.00 11.67
N GLU A 163 2.20 11.05 12.71
CA GLU A 163 1.37 12.21 12.99
C GLU A 163 2.28 13.34 13.45
N LYS A 164 2.51 14.31 12.56
CA LYS A 164 3.38 15.48 12.83
C LYS A 164 2.62 16.66 13.43
N ALA A 165 1.28 16.62 13.41
CA ALA A 165 0.43 17.70 13.87
C ALA A 165 -0.18 17.33 15.23
N THR A 166 -0.11 18.25 16.19
CA THR A 166 -0.80 18.14 17.47
C THR A 166 -2.26 18.57 17.29
N ILE A 167 -3.15 18.07 18.17
CA ILE A 167 -4.56 18.44 18.16
C ILE A 167 -4.71 19.97 18.35
N GLN A 168 -3.92 20.56 19.26
CA GLN A 168 -3.95 21.99 19.56
C GLN A 168 -3.65 22.86 18.32
N GLN A 169 -2.67 22.47 17.50
CA GLN A 169 -2.35 23.19 16.27
C GLN A 169 -3.52 23.19 15.29
N ILE A 170 -4.26 22.07 15.22
CA ILE A 170 -5.43 21.94 14.35
C ILE A 170 -6.59 22.78 14.90
N GLU A 171 -6.86 22.70 16.21
CA GLU A 171 -7.93 23.46 16.86
C GLU A 171 -7.73 24.97 16.70
N ASN A 172 -6.53 25.48 16.96
CA ASN A 172 -6.21 26.89 16.79
C ASN A 172 -6.46 27.37 15.34
N PHE A 173 -6.11 26.53 14.36
CA PHE A 173 -6.36 26.83 12.96
C PHE A 173 -7.86 26.79 12.62
N LEU A 174 -8.60 25.80 13.14
CA LEU A 174 -10.04 25.71 12.94
C LEU A 174 -10.77 26.91 13.56
N GLU A 175 -10.40 27.33 14.76
CA GLU A 175 -10.96 28.51 15.43
C GLU A 175 -10.74 29.78 14.59
N PHE A 176 -9.53 29.96 14.05
CA PHE A 176 -9.23 31.07 13.15
C PHE A 176 -10.13 31.05 11.90
N ILE A 177 -10.29 29.90 11.24
CA ILE A 177 -11.10 29.83 10.01
C ILE A 177 -12.60 29.99 10.34
N LEU A 178 -13.07 29.46 11.48
CA LEU A 178 -14.44 29.59 11.98
C LEU A 178 -14.80 31.01 12.42
N SER A 179 -13.81 31.91 12.54
CA SER A 179 -14.07 33.33 12.77
C SER A 179 -14.99 33.92 11.70
N PRO A 180 -16.01 34.73 12.07
CA PRO A 180 -16.93 35.38 11.13
C PRO A 180 -16.24 36.22 10.05
N ALA A 181 -15.02 36.68 10.31
CA ALA A 181 -14.21 37.43 9.36
C ALA A 181 -13.69 36.55 8.19
N ILE A 182 -13.56 35.24 8.42
CA ILE A 182 -12.96 34.28 7.49
C ILE A 182 -14.03 33.35 6.90
N MET A 183 -14.98 32.88 7.70
CA MET A 183 -16.13 32.07 7.27
C MET A 183 -17.46 32.72 7.65
N THR A 184 -18.45 32.60 6.77
CA THR A 184 -19.83 33.02 7.02
C THR A 184 -20.80 31.93 6.64
N ASP A 185 -21.90 31.83 7.37
CA ASP A 185 -22.98 30.91 7.04
C ASP A 185 -23.64 31.27 5.72
N SER A 186 -23.98 30.26 4.93
CA SER A 186 -24.72 30.46 3.70
C SER A 186 -26.17 30.81 4.03
N PRO A 187 -26.72 31.89 3.43
CA PRO A 187 -28.14 32.20 3.59
C PRO A 187 -29.04 31.13 2.95
N PHE A 188 -28.50 30.31 2.03
CA PHE A 188 -29.23 29.26 1.34
C PHE A 188 -28.43 27.95 1.22
N GLY A 189 -28.95 26.91 1.87
CA GLY A 189 -28.47 25.54 1.76
C GLY A 189 -28.10 24.94 3.11
N GLU A 190 -28.72 23.80 3.40
CA GLU A 190 -28.48 23.02 4.61
C GLU A 190 -27.79 21.69 4.26
N CYS A 191 -26.99 21.19 5.19
CA CYS A 191 -26.45 19.83 5.20
C CYS A 191 -27.09 19.04 6.34
N THR A 192 -27.44 17.79 6.07
CA THR A 192 -27.96 16.88 7.10
C THR A 192 -26.90 15.85 7.49
N TYR A 193 -26.54 15.81 8.76
CA TYR A 193 -25.58 14.85 9.32
C TYR A 193 -26.29 13.86 10.23
N LYS A 194 -26.10 12.57 9.98
CA LYS A 194 -26.58 11.52 10.89
C LYS A 194 -25.46 11.18 11.87
N ILE A 195 -25.68 11.45 13.14
CA ILE A 195 -24.75 11.06 14.21
C ILE A 195 -24.92 9.56 14.48
N SER A 196 -23.89 8.92 15.04
CA SER A 196 -23.92 7.52 15.50
C SER A 196 -25.03 7.20 16.51
N SER A 197 -25.59 8.22 17.18
CA SER A 197 -26.75 8.13 18.07
C SER A 197 -28.11 8.05 17.34
N GLY A 198 -28.13 8.14 16.00
CA GLY A 198 -29.35 8.12 15.18
C GLY A 198 -30.03 9.48 15.00
N ILE A 199 -29.57 10.51 15.69
CA ILE A 199 -30.07 11.89 15.56
C ILE A 199 -29.57 12.49 14.23
N THR A 200 -30.47 13.19 13.53
CA THR A 200 -30.12 13.91 12.30
C THR A 200 -29.99 15.41 12.60
N LEU A 201 -28.79 15.96 12.45
CA LEU A 201 -28.51 17.39 12.60
C LEU A 201 -28.65 18.10 11.26
N LYS A 202 -29.35 19.24 11.26
CA LYS A 202 -29.38 20.16 10.13
C LYS A 202 -28.42 21.31 10.42
N VAL A 203 -27.42 21.49 9.57
CA VAL A 203 -26.38 22.51 9.73
C VAL A 203 -26.33 23.35 8.45
N PRO A 204 -26.34 24.69 8.54
CA PRO A 204 -26.17 25.53 7.36
C PRO A 204 -24.81 25.26 6.68
N LYS A 205 -24.78 25.37 5.36
CA LYS A 205 -23.52 25.25 4.62
C LYS A 205 -22.67 26.49 4.90
N ILE A 206 -21.38 26.29 5.22
CA ILE A 206 -20.46 27.37 5.52
C ILE A 206 -19.75 27.82 4.23
N ILE A 207 -19.53 29.12 4.08
CA ILE A 207 -18.80 29.73 2.96
C ILE A 207 -17.50 30.34 3.48
N LEU A 208 -16.38 29.97 2.87
CA LEU A 208 -15.10 30.63 3.07
C LEU A 208 -15.05 31.93 2.27
N ASN A 209 -14.88 33.06 2.96
CA ASN A 209 -14.91 34.40 2.35
C ASN A 209 -13.60 34.78 1.64
N SER A 210 -12.55 34.01 1.85
CA SER A 210 -11.23 34.20 1.26
C SER A 210 -10.79 32.99 0.45
N VAL A 211 -9.90 33.21 -0.52
CA VAL A 211 -9.26 32.13 -1.28
C VAL A 211 -8.36 31.34 -0.32
N ARG A 212 -8.38 30.00 -0.40
CA ARG A 212 -7.64 29.08 0.50
C ARG A 212 -6.19 29.49 0.76
N THR A 213 -5.44 29.81 -0.29
CA THR A 213 -4.05 30.26 -0.17
C THR A 213 -3.94 31.51 0.70
N ARG A 214 -4.81 32.49 0.44
CA ARG A 214 -4.87 33.74 1.22
C ARG A 214 -5.31 33.49 2.66
N THR A 215 -6.22 32.57 2.92
CA THR A 215 -6.61 32.16 4.29
C THR A 215 -5.41 31.64 5.07
N VAL A 216 -4.59 30.78 4.46
CA VAL A 216 -3.38 30.26 5.12
C VAL A 216 -2.36 31.38 5.35
N THR A 217 -2.14 32.26 4.37
CA THR A 217 -1.24 33.42 4.56
C THR A 217 -1.71 34.33 5.69
N LEU A 218 -3.02 34.58 5.80
CA LEU A 218 -3.60 35.40 6.88
C LEU A 218 -3.40 34.73 8.24
N TYR A 219 -3.59 33.42 8.32
CA TYR A 219 -3.36 32.67 9.55
C TYR A 219 -1.89 32.74 10.00
N LEU A 220 -0.94 32.56 9.08
CA LEU A 220 0.48 32.66 9.42
C LEU A 220 0.84 34.04 9.96
N LYS A 221 0.33 35.10 9.34
CA LYS A 221 0.50 36.48 9.84
C LYS A 221 -0.15 36.68 11.21
N TYR A 222 -1.34 36.14 11.42
CA TYR A 222 -2.01 36.16 12.72
C TYR A 222 -1.18 35.45 13.80
N CYS A 223 -0.53 34.33 13.47
CA CYS A 223 0.38 33.64 14.39
C CYS A 223 1.66 34.44 14.69
N GLU A 224 2.19 35.16 13.70
CA GLU A 224 3.32 36.09 13.89
C GLU A 224 2.93 37.22 14.86
N GLU A 225 1.75 37.81 14.70
CA GLU A 225 1.23 38.89 15.55
C GLU A 225 0.93 38.43 16.98
N THR A 226 0.40 37.21 17.15
CA THR A 226 0.04 36.64 18.46
C THR A 226 1.19 35.93 19.16
N GLN A 227 2.41 35.95 18.58
CA GLN A 227 3.61 35.26 19.08
C GLN A 227 3.41 33.75 19.31
N ASN A 228 2.58 33.11 18.48
CA ASN A 228 2.38 31.67 18.55
C ASN A 228 3.54 30.96 17.83
N ALA A 229 4.42 30.31 18.59
CA ALA A 229 5.60 29.63 18.03
C ALA A 229 5.30 28.22 17.49
N ASP A 230 4.12 27.65 17.78
CA ASP A 230 3.78 26.27 17.41
C ASP A 230 2.98 26.22 16.11
N ILE A 231 3.66 26.45 14.98
CA ILE A 231 3.06 26.58 13.65
C ILE A 231 3.44 25.39 12.75
N LEU A 232 2.46 24.81 12.06
CA LEU A 232 2.68 23.81 11.01
C LEU A 232 3.14 24.43 9.69
N SER A 233 3.71 23.62 8.80
CA SER A 233 4.04 24.10 7.44
C SER A 233 2.79 24.54 6.68
N GLU A 234 2.91 25.54 5.82
CA GLU A 234 1.85 26.04 4.94
C GLU A 234 1.12 24.90 4.19
N ARG A 235 1.89 23.92 3.70
CA ARG A 235 1.37 22.74 3.02
C ARG A 235 0.43 21.89 3.89
N THR A 236 0.66 21.84 5.20
CA THR A 236 -0.21 21.12 6.13
C THR A 236 -1.54 21.84 6.28
N TYR A 237 -1.54 23.17 6.44
CA TYR A 237 -2.77 23.96 6.50
C TYR A 237 -3.56 23.92 5.20
N MET A 238 -2.89 23.92 4.05
CA MET A 238 -3.55 23.72 2.75
C MET A 238 -4.23 22.34 2.65
N ARG A 239 -3.60 21.29 3.16
CA ARG A 239 -4.20 19.95 3.23
C ARG A 239 -5.40 19.89 4.18
N LEU A 240 -5.34 20.61 5.30
CA LEU A 240 -6.48 20.73 6.22
C LEU A 240 -7.66 21.42 5.51
N LEU A 241 -7.42 22.49 4.75
CA LEU A 241 -8.45 23.15 3.94
C LEU A 241 -8.98 22.27 2.78
N GLU A 242 -8.15 21.39 2.21
CA GLU A 242 -8.59 20.40 1.21
C GLU A 242 -9.48 19.32 1.83
N ALA A 243 -9.18 18.88 3.05
CA ALA A 243 -9.96 17.87 3.77
C ALA A 243 -11.37 18.34 4.15
N ILE A 244 -11.61 19.65 4.21
CA ILE A 244 -12.93 20.25 4.51
C ILE A 244 -13.89 20.15 3.29
N GLU A 245 -13.48 19.52 2.18
CA GLU A 245 -14.28 19.31 0.96
C GLU A 245 -15.06 20.56 0.49
N PRO A 246 -14.41 21.72 0.32
CA PRO A 246 -15.13 22.93 -0.07
C PRO A 246 -15.65 22.80 -1.50
N ASN A 247 -16.97 22.89 -1.66
CA ASN A 247 -17.58 22.97 -2.98
C ASN A 247 -17.40 24.40 -3.53
N VAL A 248 -16.60 24.55 -4.59
CA VAL A 248 -16.37 25.84 -5.24
C VAL A 248 -17.67 26.29 -5.90
N ARG A 249 -18.38 27.21 -5.27
CA ARG A 249 -19.51 27.90 -5.90
C ARG A 249 -18.98 29.04 -6.75
N LYS A 250 -19.47 29.14 -7.99
CA LYS A 250 -19.37 30.41 -8.74
C LYS A 250 -20.12 31.47 -7.94
N SER A 251 -19.49 32.62 -7.80
CA SER A 251 -19.95 33.76 -7.01
C SER A 251 -21.47 33.98 -7.09
N MET A 252 -22.15 33.92 -5.94
CA MET A 252 -23.46 34.54 -5.73
C MET A 252 -23.31 35.99 -5.22
N LYS A 253 -22.09 36.53 -5.17
CA LYS A 253 -21.89 37.95 -4.86
C LYS A 253 -22.23 38.75 -6.11
N GLY A 254 -23.38 39.38 -6.04
CA GLY A 254 -23.83 40.45 -6.92
C GLY A 254 -25.30 40.71 -6.68
N LEU A 255 -25.63 41.59 -5.71
CA LEU A 255 -26.90 42.32 -5.74
C LEU A 255 -27.05 42.98 -7.14
N ASP A 256 -25.92 43.41 -7.71
CA ASP A 256 -25.75 43.92 -9.07
C ASP A 256 -26.23 42.95 -10.15
N ASN A 257 -26.13 41.63 -9.98
CA ASN A 257 -26.64 40.69 -10.99
C ASN A 257 -28.18 40.68 -10.99
N PHE A 258 -28.80 40.68 -9.81
CA PHE A 258 -30.26 40.76 -9.71
C PHE A 258 -30.80 42.12 -10.13
N ALA A 259 -30.08 43.21 -9.81
CA ALA A 259 -30.41 44.55 -10.27
C ALA A 259 -30.22 44.69 -11.79
N ALA A 260 -29.15 44.12 -12.37
CA ALA A 260 -28.92 44.12 -13.80
C ALA A 260 -29.93 43.25 -14.55
N ASP A 261 -30.21 42.03 -14.08
CA ASP A 261 -31.23 41.15 -14.66
C ASP A 261 -32.63 41.79 -14.56
N GLY A 262 -32.94 42.44 -13.42
CA GLY A 262 -34.16 43.21 -13.24
C GLY A 262 -34.26 44.36 -14.23
N SER A 263 -33.20 45.15 -14.37
CA SER A 263 -33.13 46.25 -15.35
C SER A 263 -33.30 45.73 -16.78
N GLN A 264 -32.63 44.64 -17.12
CA GLN A 264 -32.74 44.03 -18.45
C GLN A 264 -34.15 43.48 -18.73
N ALA A 265 -34.83 42.92 -17.72
CA ALA A 265 -36.21 42.48 -17.87
C ALA A 265 -37.16 43.65 -18.15
N PHE A 266 -36.97 44.80 -17.48
CA PHE A 266 -37.76 46.01 -17.76
C PHE A 266 -37.48 46.58 -19.16
N ASP A 267 -36.22 46.58 -19.61
CA ASP A 267 -35.86 47.00 -20.97
C ASP A 267 -36.48 46.09 -22.04
N ASN A 268 -36.49 44.77 -21.79
CA ASN A 268 -37.15 43.80 -22.66
C ASN A 268 -38.67 44.04 -22.74
N LEU A 269 -39.34 44.26 -21.60
CA LEU A 269 -40.77 44.59 -21.56
C LEU A 269 -41.08 45.88 -22.34
N LYS A 270 -40.24 46.91 -22.18
CA LYS A 270 -40.35 48.16 -22.94
C LYS A 270 -40.24 47.92 -24.44
N SER A 271 -39.31 47.07 -24.87
CA SER A 271 -39.16 46.68 -26.29
C SER A 271 -40.41 45.96 -26.83
N VAL A 272 -40.98 45.04 -26.07
CA VAL A 272 -42.22 44.32 -26.43
C VAL A 272 -43.40 45.29 -26.56
N VAL A 273 -43.56 46.22 -25.61
CA VAL A 273 -44.63 47.24 -25.65
C VAL A 273 -44.50 48.11 -26.89
N MET A 274 -43.29 48.54 -27.25
CA MET A 274 -43.05 49.34 -28.47
C MET A 274 -43.36 48.54 -29.74
N THR A 275 -43.05 47.24 -29.75
CA THR A 275 -43.34 46.35 -30.89
C THR A 275 -44.84 46.15 -31.07
N LEU A 276 -45.58 45.97 -29.97
CA LEU A 276 -47.05 45.87 -29.99
C LEU A 276 -47.73 47.19 -30.37
N GLY A 277 -47.17 48.32 -29.95
CA GLY A 277 -47.62 49.65 -30.36
C GLY A 277 -47.52 49.86 -31.88
N LYS A 278 -46.37 49.52 -32.46
CA LYS A 278 -46.13 49.58 -33.92
C LYS A 278 -46.96 48.54 -34.69
N GLY A 279 -47.20 47.37 -34.11
CA GLY A 279 -47.89 46.24 -34.76
C GLY A 279 -49.42 46.28 -34.74
N GLY A 280 -50.06 47.29 -34.12
CA GLY A 280 -51.51 47.47 -34.25
C GLY A 280 -52.24 48.09 -33.06
N LYS A 281 -51.58 48.30 -31.90
CA LYS A 281 -52.22 48.94 -30.74
C LYS A 281 -52.15 50.48 -30.74
N GLY A 282 -51.38 51.06 -31.66
CA GLY A 282 -51.19 52.52 -31.78
C GLY A 282 -50.10 53.05 -30.86
N GLN A 283 -49.44 54.14 -31.28
CA GLN A 283 -48.33 54.72 -30.51
C GLN A 283 -48.79 55.37 -29.21
N GLU A 284 -49.99 55.97 -29.18
CA GLU A 284 -50.55 56.59 -27.97
C GLU A 284 -50.73 55.58 -26.82
N TRP A 285 -51.11 54.34 -27.14
CA TRP A 285 -51.23 53.27 -26.15
C TRP A 285 -49.85 52.86 -25.60
N ALA A 286 -48.84 52.75 -26.48
CA ALA A 286 -47.48 52.39 -26.06
C ALA A 286 -46.86 53.48 -25.17
N GLU A 287 -47.07 54.75 -25.48
CA GLU A 287 -46.58 55.88 -24.68
C GLU A 287 -47.27 55.92 -23.30
N LYS A 288 -48.58 55.65 -23.23
CA LYS A 288 -49.33 55.59 -21.97
C LYS A 288 -48.82 54.48 -21.03
N ILE A 289 -48.61 53.28 -21.56
CA ILE A 289 -48.08 52.14 -20.77
C ILE A 289 -46.63 52.39 -20.35
N ARG A 290 -45.83 53.06 -21.19
CA ARG A 290 -44.46 53.47 -20.84
C ARG A 290 -44.44 54.45 -19.68
N HIS A 291 -45.33 55.46 -19.69
CA HIS A 291 -45.44 56.42 -18.59
C HIS A 291 -45.84 55.74 -17.26
N GLN A 292 -46.75 54.78 -17.29
CA GLN A 292 -47.10 54.00 -16.09
C GLN A 292 -45.92 53.15 -15.60
N ASN A 293 -45.22 52.44 -16.49
CA ASN A 293 -44.08 51.60 -16.11
C ASN A 293 -42.89 52.39 -15.52
N ILE A 294 -42.64 53.62 -15.98
CA ILE A 294 -41.60 54.49 -15.42
C ILE A 294 -41.91 54.85 -13.95
N GLN A 295 -43.19 55.08 -13.62
CA GLN A 295 -43.61 55.39 -12.26
C GLN A 295 -43.39 54.21 -11.30
N TYR A 296 -43.67 52.98 -11.76
CA TYR A 296 -43.39 51.77 -10.98
C TYR A 296 -41.89 51.46 -10.88
N HIS A 297 -41.11 51.70 -11.94
CA HIS A 297 -39.66 51.53 -11.91
C HIS A 297 -38.97 52.51 -10.95
N SER A 298 -39.41 53.78 -10.91
CA SER A 298 -38.90 54.75 -9.94
C SER A 298 -39.27 54.37 -8.50
N LEU A 299 -40.49 53.89 -8.25
CA LEU A 299 -40.91 53.45 -6.91
C LEU A 299 -40.14 52.20 -6.45
N PHE A 300 -39.86 51.28 -7.37
CA PHE A 300 -39.09 50.07 -7.09
C PHE A 300 -37.63 50.39 -6.74
N LEU A 301 -36.99 51.33 -7.45
CA LEU A 301 -35.64 51.80 -7.14
C LEU A 301 -35.58 52.56 -5.82
N TYR A 302 -36.57 53.40 -5.51
CA TYR A 302 -36.64 54.11 -4.23
C TYR A 302 -36.78 53.15 -3.04
N MET A 303 -37.60 52.10 -3.15
CA MET A 303 -37.71 51.08 -2.09
C MET A 303 -36.46 50.20 -1.92
N TYR A 304 -35.66 50.00 -2.99
CA TYR A 304 -34.48 49.14 -2.98
C TYR A 304 -33.19 49.83 -2.49
N PHE A 305 -33.12 51.16 -2.53
CA PHE A 305 -31.94 51.93 -2.09
C PHE A 305 -32.06 52.56 -0.69
N GLU A 306 -33.23 52.45 -0.04
CA GLU A 306 -33.44 52.91 1.35
C GLU A 306 -33.21 51.82 2.44
N TYR A 307 -32.68 50.64 2.09
CA TYR A 307 -32.32 49.58 3.04
C TYR A 307 -30.89 49.07 2.85
#